data_AF-A0A652L8Y9-F1
#
_entry.id   AF-A0A652L8Y9-F1
#
_cell.length_a   1.000
_cell.length_b   1.000
_cell.length_c   1.000
_cell.angle_alpha   90.00
_cell.angle_beta   90.00
_cell.angle_gamma   90.00
#
_symmetry.space_group_name_H-M   'P 1'
#
loop_
_entity.id
_entity.type
_entity.pdbx_description
1 polymer ?
#
loop_
_entity_poly.entity_id
_entity_poly.type
_entity_poly.pdbx_seq_one_letter_code
_entity_poly.pdbx_strand_id
1 'polypeptide(L)'
;MQKPSIAELRPVVHPPGVKDRRSGEHWAGRLYMREISLRITRRLVTTKITPNQLTYVMTVAGVLAAPALLVPGIPGALLGVLAVQLYLLFDCVDGEVARWKKQYSLAGVYLDRVAAYLCDAAVLVGFGLRAADLWGTGRIDWLWAFLGTLAALGAILIKSETDLVGVARHQGGLPPVKEAASEPRSSGMAFARRAAGALKFHRLILGIEASLVILVVAVLDTVRDDLFFSRLAVAVMAGIALLQTVLHLVSILASSRLK
;
A
#
# COMPACT_ATOMS: atom_id res chain seq x y z
N MET A 1 5.18 -26.36 21.28
CA MET A 1 6.30 -25.42 21.44
C MET A 1 5.97 -24.45 22.56
N GLN A 2 6.91 -24.19 23.47
CA GLN A 2 6.75 -23.19 24.52
C GLN A 2 6.66 -21.79 23.89
N LYS A 3 5.87 -20.89 24.48
CA LYS A 3 5.64 -19.54 23.94
C LYS A 3 6.90 -18.68 24.15
N PRO A 4 7.58 -18.22 23.08
CA PRO A 4 8.81 -17.46 23.22
C PRO A 4 8.53 -16.12 23.93
N SER A 5 9.50 -15.60 24.66
CA SER A 5 9.45 -14.24 25.19
C SER A 5 9.59 -13.21 24.07
N ILE A 6 9.19 -11.96 24.33
CA ILE A 6 9.36 -10.88 23.34
C ILE A 6 10.86 -10.60 23.09
N ALA A 7 11.69 -10.76 24.12
CA ALA A 7 13.14 -10.58 24.04
C ALA A 7 13.81 -11.61 23.11
N GLU A 8 13.32 -12.85 23.09
CA GLU A 8 13.82 -13.90 22.19
C GLU A 8 13.27 -13.75 20.76
N LEU A 9 12.00 -13.33 20.63
CA LEU A 9 11.32 -13.24 19.34
C LEU A 9 11.83 -12.06 18.50
N ARG A 10 11.95 -10.88 19.12
CA ARG A 10 12.30 -9.62 18.45
C ARG A 10 13.57 -9.69 17.59
N PRO A 11 14.73 -10.17 18.06
CA PRO A 11 15.95 -10.19 17.25
C PRO A 11 15.84 -11.09 16.01
N VAL A 12 15.00 -12.13 16.06
CA VAL A 12 14.79 -13.04 14.92
C VAL A 12 13.85 -12.42 13.89
N VAL A 13 12.77 -11.79 14.33
CA VAL A 13 11.72 -11.30 13.44
C VAL A 13 11.95 -9.86 12.95
N HIS A 14 12.74 -9.06 13.67
CA HIS A 14 13.15 -7.71 13.29
C HIS A 14 14.68 -7.61 13.23
N PRO A 15 15.33 -8.20 12.21
CA PRO A 15 16.77 -8.08 12.05
C PRO A 15 17.23 -6.61 11.93
N PRO A 16 18.49 -6.30 12.28
CA PRO A 16 19.03 -4.94 12.20
C PRO A 16 18.78 -4.31 10.84
N GLY A 17 18.30 -3.06 10.82
CA GLY A 17 18.02 -2.32 9.59
C GLY A 17 16.62 -2.52 8.99
N VAL A 18 15.76 -3.40 9.52
CA VAL A 18 14.36 -3.54 9.03
C VAL A 18 13.58 -2.23 9.20
N LYS A 19 13.74 -1.56 10.35
CA LYS A 19 13.15 -0.24 10.62
C LYS A 19 13.81 0.91 9.87
N ASP A 20 15.03 0.72 9.38
CA ASP A 20 15.83 1.76 8.72
C ASP A 20 15.67 1.78 7.19
N ARG A 21 15.02 0.75 6.60
CA ARG A 21 14.71 0.73 5.16
C ARG A 21 13.73 1.85 4.81
N ARG A 22 14.25 2.94 4.24
CA ARG A 22 13.48 4.08 3.73
C ARG A 22 12.49 3.69 2.63
N SER A 23 12.78 2.62 1.88
CA SER A 23 12.04 2.18 0.69
C SER A 23 10.99 1.09 0.96
N GLY A 24 11.11 0.31 2.05
CA GLY A 24 10.31 -0.90 2.27
C GLY A 24 9.31 -0.86 3.42
N GLU A 25 9.40 0.11 4.34
CA GLU A 25 8.46 0.20 5.46
C GLU A 25 7.55 1.43 5.38
N HIS A 26 6.24 1.19 5.45
CA HIS A 26 5.25 2.22 5.69
C HIS A 26 5.52 2.92 7.04
N TRP A 27 5.23 4.22 7.12
CA TRP A 27 5.43 4.99 8.35
C TRP A 27 4.59 4.42 9.52
N ALA A 28 3.39 3.91 9.24
CA ALA A 28 2.53 3.23 10.20
C ALA A 28 3.19 1.96 10.76
N GLY A 29 3.91 1.23 9.89
CA GLY A 29 4.74 0.08 10.26
C GLY A 29 5.78 0.46 11.31
N ARG A 30 6.57 1.50 11.03
CA ARG A 30 7.61 2.00 11.95
C ARG A 30 7.06 2.55 13.27
N LEU A 31 5.93 3.26 13.20
CA LEU A 31 5.40 4.00 14.34
C LEU A 31 4.74 3.10 15.39
N TYR A 32 3.88 2.18 14.96
CA TYR A 32 3.12 1.33 15.90
C TYR A 32 2.96 -0.11 15.43
N MET A 33 2.82 -0.36 14.12
CA MET A 33 2.34 -1.66 13.68
C MET A 33 3.34 -2.78 13.96
N ARG A 34 4.66 -2.50 13.92
CA ARG A 34 5.70 -3.48 14.29
C ARG A 34 5.63 -3.94 15.74
N GLU A 35 5.14 -3.11 16.65
CA GLU A 35 4.98 -3.52 18.05
C GLU A 35 3.67 -4.23 18.32
N ILE A 36 2.63 -3.93 17.54
CA ILE A 36 1.37 -4.67 17.58
C ILE A 36 1.57 -6.06 16.95
N SER A 37 2.18 -6.14 15.77
CA SER A 37 2.48 -7.37 15.04
C SER A 37 3.32 -8.31 15.90
N LEU A 38 4.37 -7.83 16.57
CA LEU A 38 5.22 -8.65 17.42
C LEU A 38 4.45 -9.40 18.51
N ARG A 39 3.45 -8.74 19.12
CA ARG A 39 2.59 -9.35 20.16
C ARG A 39 1.66 -10.41 19.58
N ILE A 40 1.17 -10.19 18.36
CA ILE A 40 0.30 -11.12 17.65
C ILE A 40 1.11 -12.31 17.12
N THR A 41 2.23 -12.06 16.45
CA THR A 41 3.24 -13.04 16.04
C THR A 41 3.60 -13.95 17.19
N ARG A 42 3.90 -13.41 18.38
CA ARG A 42 4.19 -14.21 19.58
C ARG A 42 3.09 -15.22 19.94
N ARG A 43 1.82 -14.91 19.68
CA ARG A 43 0.70 -15.83 19.92
C ARG A 43 0.57 -16.84 18.78
N LEU A 44 0.82 -16.42 17.53
CA LEU A 44 0.64 -17.26 16.35
C LEU A 44 1.79 -18.23 16.10
N VAL A 45 3.02 -17.90 16.51
CA VAL A 45 4.19 -18.77 16.31
C VAL A 45 4.08 -20.13 17.01
N THR A 46 3.30 -20.22 18.08
CA THR A 46 3.02 -21.49 18.78
C THR A 46 1.89 -22.31 18.14
N THR A 47 1.19 -21.76 17.15
CA THR A 47 0.08 -22.42 16.44
C THR A 47 0.55 -23.09 15.14
N LYS A 48 -0.32 -23.88 14.50
CA LYS A 48 -0.06 -24.50 13.18
C LYS A 48 -0.25 -23.54 12.00
N ILE A 49 -0.62 -22.28 12.24
CA ILE A 49 -0.88 -21.29 11.18
C ILE A 49 0.39 -21.05 10.37
N THR A 50 0.27 -21.08 9.04
CA THR A 50 1.38 -20.86 8.10
C THR A 50 1.44 -19.40 7.64
N PRO A 51 2.61 -18.90 7.18
CA PRO A 51 2.71 -17.56 6.59
C PRO A 51 1.74 -17.36 5.43
N ASN A 52 1.64 -18.32 4.51
CA ASN A 52 0.75 -18.19 3.35
C ASN A 52 -0.73 -18.08 3.76
N GLN A 53 -1.17 -18.76 4.83
CA GLN A 53 -2.53 -18.58 5.37
C GLN A 53 -2.75 -17.14 5.84
N LEU A 54 -1.76 -16.53 6.48
CA LEU A 54 -1.82 -15.12 6.90
C LEU A 54 -1.86 -14.18 5.70
N THR A 55 -1.07 -14.45 4.64
CA THR A 55 -1.11 -13.68 3.39
C THR A 55 -2.48 -13.76 2.70
N TYR A 56 -3.20 -14.90 2.76
CA TYR A 56 -4.57 -14.98 2.25
C TYR A 56 -5.54 -14.13 3.08
N VAL A 57 -5.46 -14.21 4.41
CA VAL A 57 -6.29 -13.39 5.32
C VAL A 57 -6.00 -11.90 5.11
N MET A 58 -4.74 -11.54 4.95
CA MET A 58 -4.28 -10.19 4.60
C MET A 58 -4.92 -9.72 3.30
N THR A 59 -4.82 -10.52 2.23
CA THR A 59 -5.42 -10.20 0.92
C THR A 59 -6.91 -9.94 1.05
N VAL A 60 -7.65 -10.81 1.75
CA VAL A 60 -9.08 -10.65 1.99
C VAL A 60 -9.36 -9.36 2.75
N ALA A 61 -8.61 -9.07 3.82
CA ALA A 61 -8.76 -7.83 4.57
C ALA A 61 -8.55 -6.58 3.70
N GLY A 62 -7.54 -6.58 2.83
CA GLY A 62 -7.29 -5.47 1.90
C GLY A 62 -8.40 -5.30 0.87
N VAL A 63 -8.88 -6.39 0.27
CA VAL A 63 -9.97 -6.36 -0.72
C VAL A 63 -11.30 -5.90 -0.10
N LEU A 64 -11.55 -6.26 1.16
CA LEU A 64 -12.75 -5.81 1.90
C LEU A 64 -12.81 -4.29 2.12
N ALA A 65 -11.71 -3.55 1.89
CA ALA A 65 -11.76 -2.10 1.92
C ALA A 65 -12.73 -1.52 0.86
N ALA A 66 -12.81 -2.13 -0.33
CA ALA A 66 -13.72 -1.67 -1.39
C ALA A 66 -15.21 -1.71 -0.96
N PRO A 67 -15.80 -2.87 -0.60
CA PRO A 67 -17.18 -2.92 -0.16
C PRO A 67 -17.42 -2.17 1.15
N ALA A 68 -16.42 -2.10 2.05
CA ALA A 68 -16.52 -1.29 3.27
C ALA A 68 -16.77 0.19 2.96
N LEU A 69 -16.07 0.74 1.95
CA LEU A 69 -16.22 2.14 1.55
C LEU A 69 -17.57 2.47 0.90
N LEU A 70 -18.30 1.45 0.42
CA LEU A 70 -19.65 1.61 -0.10
C LEU A 70 -20.70 1.82 0.99
N VAL A 71 -20.38 1.55 2.27
CA VAL A 71 -21.27 1.86 3.38
C VAL A 71 -21.38 3.39 3.52
N PRO A 72 -22.59 3.97 3.51
CA PRO A 72 -22.76 5.42 3.58
C PRO A 72 -22.19 6.05 4.86
N GLY A 73 -21.81 7.33 4.77
CA GLY A 73 -21.37 8.14 5.91
C GLY A 73 -20.02 7.73 6.51
N ILE A 74 -19.70 8.32 7.68
CA ILE A 74 -18.44 8.07 8.41
C ILE A 74 -18.20 6.58 8.71
N PRO A 75 -19.22 5.76 9.05
CA PRO A 75 -19.00 4.33 9.33
C PRO A 75 -18.29 3.58 8.19
N GLY A 76 -18.64 3.83 6.93
CA GLY A 76 -17.96 3.17 5.81
C GLY A 76 -16.51 3.59 5.64
N ALA A 77 -16.20 4.86 5.87
CA ALA A 77 -14.81 5.33 5.87
C ALA A 77 -13.99 4.72 7.01
N LEU A 78 -14.58 4.58 8.22
CA LEU A 78 -13.96 3.90 9.35
C LEU A 78 -13.72 2.42 9.05
N LEU A 79 -14.69 1.72 8.46
CA LEU A 79 -14.53 0.32 8.05
C LEU A 79 -13.41 0.18 7.00
N GLY A 80 -13.32 1.11 6.04
CA GLY A 80 -12.23 1.15 5.06
C GLY A 80 -10.86 1.30 5.72
N VAL A 81 -10.71 2.24 6.67
CA VAL A 81 -9.48 2.39 7.47
C VAL A 81 -9.17 1.11 8.23
N LEU A 82 -10.14 0.54 8.93
CA LEU A 82 -9.94 -0.70 9.71
C LEU A 82 -9.50 -1.86 8.82
N ALA A 83 -10.09 -2.02 7.63
CA ALA A 83 -9.74 -3.04 6.65
C ALA A 83 -8.26 -2.91 6.22
N VAL A 84 -7.82 -1.69 5.89
CA VAL A 84 -6.43 -1.41 5.51
C VAL A 84 -5.46 -1.59 6.68
N GLN A 85 -5.87 -1.23 7.89
CA GLN A 85 -5.06 -1.46 9.10
C GLN A 85 -4.90 -2.96 9.39
N LEU A 86 -5.96 -3.75 9.21
CA LEU A 86 -5.88 -5.20 9.32
C LEU A 86 -4.98 -5.80 8.25
N TYR A 87 -5.09 -5.34 6.99
CA TYR A 87 -4.16 -5.71 5.92
C TYR A 87 -2.70 -5.47 6.34
N LEU A 88 -2.35 -4.24 6.77
CA LEU A 88 -0.98 -3.89 7.17
C LEU A 88 -0.49 -4.71 8.38
N LEU A 89 -1.39 -5.03 9.30
CA LEU A 89 -1.06 -5.84 10.45
C LEU A 89 -0.65 -7.24 10.03
N PHE A 90 -1.44 -7.88 9.15
CA PHE A 90 -1.15 -9.23 8.69
C PHE A 90 0.07 -9.29 7.75
N ASP A 91 0.35 -8.23 6.98
CA ASP A 91 1.60 -8.03 6.20
C ASP A 91 2.85 -7.98 7.09
N CYS A 92 2.72 -7.42 8.29
CA CYS A 92 3.82 -7.48 9.24
C CYS A 92 3.98 -8.89 9.83
N VAL A 93 2.85 -9.53 10.18
CA VAL A 93 2.81 -10.79 10.91
C VAL A 93 3.24 -11.97 10.04
N ASP A 94 2.84 -12.04 8.77
CA ASP A 94 3.17 -13.16 7.90
C ASP A 94 4.68 -13.29 7.67
N GLY A 95 5.38 -12.19 7.41
CA GLY A 95 6.82 -12.12 7.29
C GLY A 95 7.54 -12.41 8.60
N GLU A 96 7.00 -11.95 9.74
CA GLU A 96 7.57 -12.27 11.05
C GLU A 96 7.43 -13.76 11.39
N VAL A 97 6.28 -14.37 11.10
CA VAL A 97 6.04 -15.81 11.27
C VAL A 97 6.93 -16.63 10.32
N ALA A 98 7.08 -16.19 9.06
CA ALA A 98 7.97 -16.82 8.08
C ALA A 98 9.42 -16.85 8.59
N ARG A 99 9.91 -15.72 9.13
CA ARG A 99 11.26 -15.63 9.70
C ARG A 99 11.44 -16.52 10.92
N TRP A 100 10.50 -16.50 11.85
CA TRP A 100 10.57 -17.32 13.06
C TRP A 100 10.52 -18.81 12.77
N LYS A 101 9.57 -19.25 11.93
CA LYS A 101 9.41 -20.67 11.58
C LYS A 101 10.37 -21.14 10.49
N LYS A 102 11.20 -20.25 9.93
CA LYS A 102 12.06 -20.49 8.75
C LYS A 102 11.28 -21.05 7.55
N GLN A 103 10.03 -20.59 7.40
CA GLN A 103 9.12 -21.01 6.34
C GLN A 103 9.09 -19.93 5.25
N TYR A 104 9.99 -20.05 4.28
CA TYR A 104 10.07 -19.13 3.14
C TYR A 104 9.55 -19.82 1.88
N SER A 105 8.77 -19.11 1.07
CA SER A 105 8.32 -19.63 -0.21
C SER A 105 8.27 -18.53 -1.27
N LEU A 106 8.65 -18.87 -2.51
CA LEU A 106 8.53 -17.95 -3.64
C LEU A 106 7.07 -17.58 -3.91
N ALA A 107 6.16 -18.54 -3.73
CA ALA A 107 4.72 -18.32 -3.81
C ALA A 107 4.25 -17.26 -2.78
N GLY A 108 4.76 -17.31 -1.55
CA GLY A 108 4.46 -16.32 -0.52
C GLY A 108 4.92 -14.92 -0.90
N VAL A 109 6.16 -14.78 -1.40
CA VAL A 109 6.69 -13.48 -1.86
C VAL A 109 5.88 -12.93 -3.04
N TYR A 110 5.42 -13.79 -3.95
CA TYR A 110 4.56 -13.39 -5.06
C TYR A 110 3.18 -12.94 -4.58
N LEU A 111 2.53 -13.74 -3.72
CA LEU A 111 1.20 -13.44 -3.19
C LEU A 111 1.18 -12.16 -2.35
N ASP A 112 2.23 -11.91 -1.57
CA ASP A 112 2.40 -10.69 -0.78
C ASP A 112 2.36 -9.43 -1.67
N ARG A 113 3.10 -9.44 -2.79
CA ARG A 113 3.07 -8.36 -3.78
C ARG A 113 1.70 -8.19 -4.42
N VAL A 114 1.06 -9.29 -4.81
CA VAL A 114 -0.30 -9.26 -5.39
C VAL A 114 -1.29 -8.66 -4.39
N ALA A 115 -1.22 -9.06 -3.11
CA ALA A 115 -2.06 -8.53 -2.05
C ALA A 115 -1.88 -7.01 -1.87
N ALA A 116 -0.64 -6.53 -1.95
CA ALA A 116 -0.34 -5.09 -1.90
C ALA A 116 -0.90 -4.31 -3.10
N TYR A 117 -1.04 -4.94 -4.26
CA TYR A 117 -1.67 -4.30 -5.43
C TYR A 117 -3.19 -4.27 -5.26
N LEU A 118 -3.76 -5.39 -4.81
CA LEU A 118 -5.20 -5.52 -4.57
C LEU A 118 -5.70 -4.59 -3.48
N CYS A 119 -4.94 -4.40 -2.39
CA CYS A 119 -5.33 -3.49 -1.32
C CYS A 119 -5.43 -2.03 -1.81
N ASP A 120 -4.39 -1.53 -2.50
CA ASP A 120 -4.40 -0.16 -3.03
C ASP A 120 -5.52 0.03 -4.06
N ALA A 121 -5.70 -0.96 -4.94
CA ALA A 121 -6.76 -0.94 -5.93
C ALA A 121 -8.16 -0.93 -5.29
N ALA A 122 -8.38 -1.76 -4.28
CA ALA A 122 -9.66 -1.86 -3.58
C ALA A 122 -10.02 -0.54 -2.89
N VAL A 123 -9.06 0.12 -2.23
CA VAL A 123 -9.27 1.43 -1.59
C VAL A 123 -9.66 2.49 -2.62
N LEU A 124 -8.90 2.60 -3.72
CA LEU A 124 -9.10 3.65 -4.73
C LEU A 124 -10.38 3.43 -5.56
N VAL A 125 -10.66 2.18 -5.95
CA VAL A 125 -11.92 1.81 -6.64
C VAL A 125 -13.11 2.02 -5.71
N GLY A 126 -13.04 1.52 -4.46
CA GLY A 126 -14.09 1.70 -3.46
C GLY A 126 -14.39 3.16 -3.19
N PHE A 127 -13.37 4.01 -3.16
CA PHE A 127 -13.54 5.45 -2.97
C PHE A 127 -14.19 6.13 -4.18
N GLY A 128 -13.78 5.77 -5.41
CA GLY A 128 -14.44 6.26 -6.62
C GLY A 128 -15.92 5.86 -6.68
N LEU A 129 -16.24 4.61 -6.35
CA LEU A 129 -17.62 4.12 -6.27
C LEU A 129 -18.43 4.84 -5.19
N ARG A 130 -17.83 5.09 -4.03
CA ARG A 130 -18.45 5.91 -2.98
C ARG A 130 -18.79 7.33 -3.48
N ALA A 131 -17.86 7.98 -4.18
CA ALA A 131 -18.05 9.33 -4.71
C ALA A 131 -19.06 9.40 -5.89
N ALA A 132 -19.33 8.26 -6.55
CA ALA A 132 -20.36 8.12 -7.57
C ALA A 132 -21.79 8.13 -7.01
N ASP A 133 -21.94 8.13 -5.68
CA ASP A 133 -23.21 8.25 -4.96
C ASP A 133 -24.20 7.11 -5.27
N LEU A 134 -23.73 5.86 -5.19
CA LEU A 134 -24.51 4.66 -5.55
C LEU A 134 -25.82 4.49 -4.76
N TRP A 135 -25.90 5.06 -3.56
CA TRP A 135 -27.05 4.96 -2.67
C TRP A 135 -27.84 6.27 -2.54
N GLY A 136 -27.44 7.31 -3.28
CA GLY A 136 -28.13 8.60 -3.29
C GLY A 136 -29.45 8.54 -4.04
N THR A 137 -30.30 9.55 -3.82
CA THR A 137 -31.59 9.69 -4.52
C THR A 137 -31.44 10.28 -5.93
N GLY A 138 -30.24 10.77 -6.27
CA GLY A 138 -29.92 11.38 -7.56
C GLY A 138 -29.45 10.37 -8.62
N ARG A 139 -28.98 10.89 -9.76
CA ARG A 139 -28.35 10.05 -10.79
C ARG A 139 -26.95 9.66 -10.34
N ILE A 140 -26.63 8.37 -10.46
CA ILE A 140 -25.25 7.87 -10.26
C ILE A 140 -24.30 8.60 -11.21
N ASP A 141 -23.25 9.19 -10.64
CA ASP A 141 -22.23 9.90 -11.40
C ASP A 141 -21.00 9.01 -11.62
N TRP A 142 -21.07 8.21 -12.68
CA TRP A 142 -20.05 7.23 -13.07
C TRP A 142 -18.68 7.84 -13.36
N LEU A 143 -18.57 9.17 -13.54
CA LEU A 143 -17.28 9.84 -13.68
C LEU A 143 -16.38 9.56 -12.47
N TRP A 144 -16.92 9.58 -11.25
CA TRP A 144 -16.12 9.38 -10.05
C TRP A 144 -15.66 7.93 -9.88
N ALA A 145 -16.51 6.97 -10.27
CA ALA A 145 -16.12 5.57 -10.32
C ALA A 145 -15.00 5.33 -11.35
N PHE A 146 -15.10 5.97 -12.52
CA PHE A 146 -14.06 5.95 -13.54
C PHE A 146 -12.75 6.56 -13.02
N LEU A 147 -12.78 7.75 -12.42
CA LEU A 147 -11.58 8.41 -11.88
C LEU A 147 -10.94 7.60 -10.74
N GLY A 148 -11.71 7.00 -9.84
CA GLY A 148 -11.16 6.11 -8.80
C GLY A 148 -10.51 4.85 -9.37
N THR A 149 -11.11 4.26 -10.41
CA THR A 149 -10.51 3.12 -11.13
C THR A 149 -9.25 3.53 -11.88
N LEU A 150 -9.24 4.72 -12.49
CA LEU A 150 -8.06 5.27 -13.16
C LEU A 150 -6.91 5.53 -12.17
N ALA A 151 -7.23 6.04 -10.98
CA ALA A 151 -6.27 6.19 -9.89
C ALA A 151 -5.70 4.84 -9.45
N ALA A 152 -6.56 3.82 -9.30
CA ALA A 152 -6.15 2.46 -8.96
C ALA A 152 -5.19 1.86 -10.00
N LEU A 153 -5.51 2.00 -11.30
CA LEU A 153 -4.63 1.56 -12.38
C LEU A 153 -3.27 2.25 -12.34
N GLY A 154 -3.25 3.57 -12.13
CA GLY A 154 -2.00 4.33 -12.00
C GLY A 154 -1.15 3.86 -10.81
N ALA A 155 -1.78 3.62 -9.65
CA ALA A 155 -1.09 3.11 -8.46
C ALA A 155 -0.50 1.70 -8.68
N ILE A 156 -1.24 0.80 -9.32
CA ILE A 156 -0.76 -0.54 -9.69
C ILE A 156 0.42 -0.42 -10.66
N LEU A 157 0.33 0.44 -11.68
CA LEU A 157 1.38 0.62 -12.68
C LEU A 157 2.69 1.09 -12.04
N ILE A 158 2.64 2.02 -11.08
CA ILE A 158 3.85 2.49 -10.39
C ILE A 158 4.56 1.34 -9.64
N LYS A 159 3.79 0.47 -8.97
CA LYS A 159 4.35 -0.69 -8.28
C LYS A 159 4.86 -1.74 -9.26
N SER A 160 4.10 -2.03 -10.31
CA SER A 160 4.48 -3.02 -11.31
C SER A 160 5.73 -2.59 -12.08
N GLU A 161 5.88 -1.30 -12.40
CA GLU A 161 7.10 -0.74 -12.98
C GLU A 161 8.33 -0.99 -12.10
N THR A 162 8.21 -0.83 -10.78
CA THR A 162 9.29 -1.12 -9.83
C THR A 162 9.67 -2.60 -9.86
N ASP A 163 8.67 -3.49 -9.89
CA ASP A 163 8.89 -4.93 -9.88
C ASP A 163 9.43 -5.45 -11.22
N LEU A 164 9.00 -4.85 -12.33
CA LEU A 164 9.47 -5.15 -13.69
C LEU A 164 10.95 -4.79 -13.87
N VAL A 165 11.49 -3.80 -13.17
CA VAL A 165 12.94 -3.57 -13.12
C VAL A 165 13.67 -4.79 -12.58
N GLY A 166 13.15 -5.40 -11.51
CA GLY A 166 13.72 -6.63 -10.95
C GLY A 166 13.67 -7.80 -11.94
N VAL A 167 12.53 -7.97 -12.61
CA VAL A 167 12.34 -9.01 -13.64
C VAL A 167 13.29 -8.80 -14.82
N ALA A 168 13.35 -7.59 -15.38
CA ALA A 168 14.21 -7.26 -16.52
C ALA A 168 15.69 -7.50 -16.22
N ARG A 169 16.16 -7.12 -15.03
CA ARG A 169 17.54 -7.38 -14.60
C ARG A 169 17.82 -8.86 -14.44
N HIS A 170 16.91 -9.61 -13.83
CA HIS A 170 17.06 -11.06 -13.67
C HIS A 170 17.15 -11.77 -15.03
N GLN A 171 16.27 -11.41 -15.98
CA GLN A 171 16.32 -11.93 -17.35
C GLN A 171 17.59 -11.51 -18.09
N GLY A 172 18.13 -10.32 -17.81
CA GLY A 172 19.40 -9.83 -18.34
C GLY A 172 20.65 -10.34 -17.61
N GLY A 173 20.52 -11.22 -16.61
CA GLY A 173 21.66 -11.74 -15.83
C GLY A 173 22.33 -10.72 -14.91
N LEU A 174 21.69 -9.57 -14.67
CA LEU A 174 22.22 -8.49 -13.83
C LEU A 174 21.89 -8.73 -12.34
N PRO A 175 22.79 -8.35 -11.41
CA PRO A 175 22.51 -8.47 -9.98
C PRO A 175 21.35 -7.55 -9.54
N PRO A 176 20.68 -7.83 -8.42
CA PRO A 176 19.61 -7.00 -7.87
C PRO A 176 20.04 -5.54 -7.68
N VAL A 177 19.10 -4.60 -7.87
CA VAL A 177 19.36 -3.17 -7.73
C VAL A 177 19.81 -2.84 -6.30
N LYS A 178 21.03 -2.31 -6.15
CA LYS A 178 21.49 -1.69 -4.89
C LYS A 178 20.81 -0.33 -4.72
N GLU A 179 20.43 0.06 -3.50
CA GLU A 179 19.73 1.35 -3.26
C GLU A 179 20.45 2.57 -3.86
N ALA A 180 21.79 2.54 -3.92
CA ALA A 180 22.64 3.56 -4.53
C ALA A 180 22.46 3.75 -6.05
N ALA A 181 21.97 2.74 -6.77
CA ALA A 181 21.70 2.83 -8.22
C ALA A 181 20.45 3.67 -8.56
N SER A 182 19.79 4.24 -7.54
CA SER A 182 18.63 5.12 -7.69
C SER A 182 18.98 6.60 -7.90
N GLU A 183 20.26 6.96 -7.93
CA GLU A 183 20.70 8.35 -8.09
C GLU A 183 20.62 8.84 -9.55
N PRO A 184 19.95 9.97 -9.85
CA PRO A 184 19.89 10.54 -11.19
C PRO A 184 21.25 11.08 -11.65
N ARG A 185 21.58 10.93 -12.94
CA ARG A 185 22.86 11.39 -13.51
C ARG A 185 22.86 12.85 -13.99
N SER A 186 21.70 13.51 -14.13
CA SER A 186 21.59 14.90 -14.58
C SER A 186 21.08 15.84 -13.49
N SER A 187 21.71 17.01 -13.34
CA SER A 187 21.43 17.97 -12.27
C SER A 187 20.01 18.56 -12.33
N GLY A 188 19.47 18.76 -13.55
CA GLY A 188 18.09 19.24 -13.76
C GLY A 188 17.02 18.24 -13.33
N MET A 189 17.19 16.95 -13.63
CA MET A 189 16.27 15.90 -13.16
C MET A 189 16.41 15.65 -11.66
N ALA A 190 17.59 15.86 -11.08
CA ALA A 190 17.79 15.78 -9.64
C ALA A 190 17.01 16.87 -8.88
N PHE A 191 16.91 18.09 -9.43
CA PHE A 191 16.10 19.17 -8.86
C PHE A 191 14.59 18.89 -9.01
N ALA A 192 14.13 18.52 -10.21
CA ALA A 192 12.72 18.17 -10.44
C ALA A 192 12.26 17.02 -9.54
N ARG A 193 13.11 16.00 -9.32
CA ARG A 193 12.82 14.90 -8.40
C ARG A 193 12.91 15.31 -6.92
N ARG A 194 13.79 16.26 -6.54
CA ARG A 194 13.79 16.82 -5.17
C ARG A 194 12.53 17.62 -4.89
N ALA A 195 12.04 18.42 -5.84
CA ALA A 195 10.78 19.14 -5.73
C ALA A 195 9.58 18.17 -5.64
N ALA A 196 9.52 17.16 -6.52
CA ALA A 196 8.47 16.13 -6.49
C ALA A 196 8.54 15.23 -5.23
N GLY A 197 9.75 14.95 -4.74
CA GLY A 197 10.00 14.16 -3.52
C GLY A 197 9.73 14.92 -2.23
N ALA A 198 9.94 16.25 -2.22
CA ALA A 198 9.66 17.11 -1.06
C ALA A 198 8.17 17.13 -0.71
N LEU A 199 7.31 17.04 -1.72
CA LEU A 199 5.87 17.12 -1.53
C LEU A 199 5.19 15.77 -1.22
N LYS A 200 5.91 14.64 -1.31
CA LYS A 200 5.43 13.27 -0.99
C LYS A 200 4.01 12.92 -1.48
N PHE A 201 3.51 13.61 -2.51
CA PHE A 201 2.13 13.48 -2.98
C PHE A 201 1.82 12.07 -3.50
N HIS A 202 2.83 11.35 -3.99
CA HIS A 202 2.73 9.93 -4.34
C HIS A 202 2.25 9.04 -3.19
N ARG A 203 2.32 9.50 -1.93
CA ARG A 203 1.79 8.73 -0.80
C ARG A 203 0.28 8.73 -0.76
N LEU A 204 -0.38 9.76 -1.29
CA LEU A 204 -1.84 9.89 -1.23
C LEU A 204 -2.58 8.78 -2.00
N ILE A 205 -1.88 8.09 -2.91
CA ILE A 205 -2.42 6.96 -3.67
C ILE A 205 -2.07 5.59 -3.06
N LEU A 206 -1.33 5.56 -1.95
CA LEU A 206 -1.07 4.34 -1.18
C LEU A 206 -2.26 4.05 -0.27
N GLY A 207 -2.65 2.79 -0.12
CA GLY A 207 -3.88 2.39 0.56
C GLY A 207 -4.02 2.92 1.99
N ILE A 208 -2.92 2.99 2.75
CA ILE A 208 -2.95 3.52 4.13
C ILE A 208 -3.29 5.01 4.14
N GLU A 209 -2.49 5.83 3.48
CA GLU A 209 -2.71 7.27 3.41
C GLU A 209 -4.05 7.61 2.72
N ALA A 210 -4.39 6.91 1.63
CA ALA A 210 -5.67 7.06 0.96
C ALA A 210 -6.83 6.79 1.93
N SER A 211 -6.80 5.69 2.69
CA SER A 211 -7.86 5.38 3.67
C SER A 211 -8.04 6.47 4.74
N LEU A 212 -6.95 7.07 5.22
CA LEU A 212 -6.99 8.16 6.19
C LEU A 212 -7.55 9.45 5.58
N VAL A 213 -7.16 9.77 4.35
CA VAL A 213 -7.73 10.89 3.60
C VAL A 213 -9.22 10.70 3.40
N ILE A 214 -9.66 9.48 3.04
CA ILE A 214 -11.08 9.13 2.85
C ILE A 214 -11.87 9.37 4.14
N LEU A 215 -11.31 9.02 5.30
CA LEU A 215 -11.95 9.31 6.59
C LEU A 215 -12.09 10.81 6.85
N VAL A 216 -11.04 11.59 6.58
CA VAL A 216 -11.09 13.05 6.76
C VAL A 216 -12.12 13.69 5.84
N VAL A 217 -12.12 13.34 4.54
CA VAL A 217 -13.09 13.92 3.59
C VAL A 217 -14.51 13.45 3.88
N ALA A 218 -14.71 12.23 4.39
CA ALA A 218 -16.03 11.78 4.81
C ALA A 218 -16.58 12.62 5.98
N VAL A 219 -15.73 13.06 6.91
CA VAL A 219 -16.14 13.99 7.99
C VAL A 219 -16.48 15.36 7.41
N LEU A 220 -15.67 15.88 6.47
CA LEU A 220 -15.94 17.18 5.84
C LEU A 220 -17.23 17.17 5.02
N ASP A 221 -17.49 16.09 4.29
CA ASP A 221 -18.72 15.85 3.54
C ASP A 221 -19.94 15.82 4.47
N THR A 222 -19.84 15.20 5.66
CA THR A 222 -20.95 15.24 6.63
C THR A 222 -21.25 16.65 7.17
N VAL A 223 -20.27 17.54 7.23
CA VAL A 223 -20.48 18.94 7.66
C VAL A 223 -21.13 19.75 6.55
N ARG A 224 -20.83 19.43 5.29
CA ARG A 224 -21.32 20.13 4.10
C ARG A 224 -22.66 19.59 3.57
N ASP A 225 -23.00 18.36 3.95
CA ASP A 225 -24.18 17.62 3.47
C ASP A 225 -24.14 17.34 1.96
N ASP A 226 -22.94 17.16 1.40
CA ASP A 226 -22.71 16.74 0.02
C ASP A 226 -21.43 15.87 -0.09
N LEU A 227 -21.13 15.38 -1.30
CA LEU A 227 -19.91 14.59 -1.58
C LEU A 227 -18.79 15.45 -2.20
N PHE A 228 -18.80 16.77 -2.01
CA PHE A 228 -17.86 17.67 -2.69
C PHE A 228 -16.41 17.33 -2.38
N PHE A 229 -16.06 17.09 -1.11
CA PHE A 229 -14.68 16.80 -0.72
C PHE A 229 -14.26 15.40 -1.14
N SER A 230 -15.15 14.40 -1.07
CA SER A 230 -14.88 13.07 -1.63
C SER A 230 -14.57 13.16 -3.13
N ARG A 231 -15.40 13.86 -3.90
CA ARG A 231 -15.22 14.04 -5.35
C ARG A 231 -13.92 14.78 -5.69
N LEU A 232 -13.65 15.88 -4.99
CA LEU A 232 -12.40 16.63 -5.13
C LEU A 232 -11.18 15.73 -4.86
N ALA A 233 -11.22 14.95 -3.77
CA ALA A 233 -10.13 14.06 -3.41
C ALA A 233 -9.93 12.92 -4.44
N VAL A 234 -11.00 12.35 -4.99
CA VAL A 234 -10.91 11.37 -6.10
C VAL A 234 -10.21 12.00 -7.31
N ALA A 235 -10.61 13.21 -7.72
CA ALA A 235 -9.96 13.89 -8.85
C ALA A 235 -8.47 14.18 -8.59
N VAL A 236 -8.13 14.64 -7.39
CA VAL A 236 -6.74 14.89 -6.99
C VAL A 236 -5.93 13.59 -6.99
N MET A 237 -6.44 12.51 -6.40
CA MET A 237 -5.77 11.21 -6.39
C MET A 237 -5.57 10.66 -7.80
N ALA A 238 -6.57 10.78 -8.69
CA ALA A 238 -6.45 10.37 -10.09
C ALA A 238 -5.38 11.18 -10.83
N GLY A 239 -5.37 12.51 -10.66
CA GLY A 239 -4.36 13.38 -11.25
C GLY A 239 -2.94 13.06 -10.76
N ILE A 240 -2.79 12.82 -9.46
CA ILE A 240 -1.51 12.39 -8.87
C ILE A 240 -1.09 11.03 -9.43
N ALA A 241 -1.99 10.05 -9.49
CA ALA A 241 -1.68 8.72 -9.99
C ALA A 241 -1.15 8.77 -11.43
N LEU A 242 -1.86 9.44 -12.35
CA LEU A 242 -1.45 9.58 -13.74
C LEU A 242 -0.10 10.28 -13.90
N LEU A 243 0.07 11.41 -13.20
CA LEU A 243 1.34 12.15 -13.23
C LEU A 243 2.49 11.28 -12.71
N GLN A 244 2.29 10.57 -11.60
CA GLN A 244 3.30 9.73 -10.99
C GLN A 244 3.64 8.51 -11.86
N THR A 245 2.68 7.88 -12.54
CA THR A 245 2.95 6.79 -13.48
C THR A 245 3.93 7.25 -14.56
N VAL A 246 3.67 8.40 -15.20
CA VAL A 246 4.57 8.93 -16.24
C VAL A 246 5.94 9.30 -15.67
N LEU A 247 5.97 10.02 -14.55
CA LEU A 247 7.23 10.45 -13.93
C LEU A 247 8.09 9.27 -13.46
N HIS A 248 7.45 8.24 -12.93
CA HIS A 248 8.14 7.05 -12.43
C HIS A 248 8.73 6.22 -13.58
N LEU A 249 7.97 6.03 -14.67
CA LEU A 249 8.44 5.41 -15.90
C LEU A 249 9.68 6.13 -16.47
N VAL A 250 9.58 7.45 -16.66
CA VAL A 250 10.68 8.28 -17.16
C VAL A 250 11.89 8.18 -16.22
N SER A 251 11.66 8.20 -14.89
CA SER A 251 12.73 8.06 -13.92
C SER A 251 13.42 6.70 -13.99
N ILE A 252 12.70 5.61 -14.26
CA ILE A 252 13.31 4.28 -14.41
C ILE A 252 14.18 4.26 -15.66
N LEU A 253 13.62 4.66 -16.82
CA LEU A 253 14.30 4.62 -18.11
C LEU A 253 15.55 5.51 -18.15
N ALA A 254 15.52 6.65 -17.44
CA ALA A 254 16.63 7.58 -17.38
C ALA A 254 17.67 7.26 -16.29
N SER A 255 17.41 6.26 -15.43
CA SER A 255 18.33 5.85 -14.37
C SER A 255 19.27 4.70 -14.78
N SER A 256 20.28 4.41 -13.96
CA SER A 256 21.10 3.19 -14.11
C SER A 256 20.40 1.92 -13.62
N ARG A 257 19.10 1.96 -13.28
CA ARG A 257 18.39 0.78 -12.78
C ARG A 257 18.28 -0.34 -13.81
N LEU A 258 18.28 -0.02 -15.10
CA LEU A 258 18.23 -0.98 -16.20
C LEU A 258 19.59 -1.20 -16.89
N LYS A 259 20.67 -0.63 -16.33
CA LYS A 259 22.04 -0.80 -16.80
C LYS A 259 22.88 -1.55 -15.77
#